data_AF-A0A0N4XLB0-F1
#
_entry.id   AF-A0A0N4XLB0-F1
#
_cell.length_a   1.000
_cell.length_b   1.000
_cell.length_c   1.000
_cell.angle_alpha   90.00
_cell.angle_beta   90.00
_cell.angle_gamma   90.00
#
_symmetry.space_group_name_H-M   'P 1'
#
loop_
_entity.id
_entity.type
_entity.pdbx_description
1 polymer ?
#
loop_
_entity_poly.entity_id
_entity_poly.type
_entity_poly.pdbx_seq_one_letter_code
_entity_poly.pdbx_strand_id
1 'polypeptide(L)'
;MKYFVLLAAFAVCFAFDKESMLKHNKIGKEPVGAAPEALSTCDECQSLVKRFSEAAKDPSKLAELKMLLNVLCHETSYVDECRVFVSRL
;
A
#
# COMPACT_ATOMS: atom_id res chain seq x y z
N MET A 1 -32.13 -0.73 28.32
CA MET A 1 -31.51 -2.08 28.35
C MET A 1 -31.28 -2.67 26.96
N LYS A 2 -32.31 -2.78 26.09
CA LYS A 2 -32.20 -3.42 24.76
C LYS A 2 -31.14 -2.80 23.82
N TYR A 3 -30.98 -1.47 23.85
CA TYR A 3 -29.98 -0.77 23.03
C TYR A 3 -28.56 -0.85 23.57
N PHE A 4 -28.37 -1.05 24.89
CA PHE A 4 -27.04 -1.18 25.48
C PHE A 4 -26.35 -2.49 25.07
N VAL A 5 -27.13 -3.57 24.94
CA VAL A 5 -26.62 -4.87 24.45
C VAL A 5 -26.19 -4.77 22.99
N LEU A 6 -26.95 -4.04 22.16
CA LEU A 6 -26.60 -3.77 20.76
C LEU A 6 -25.34 -2.91 20.64
N LEU A 7 -25.20 -1.88 21.47
CA LEU A 7 -24.02 -1.00 21.48
C LEU A 7 -22.76 -1.75 21.93
N ALA A 8 -22.89 -2.63 22.94
CA ALA A 8 -21.80 -3.48 23.39
C ALA A 8 -21.38 -4.51 22.32
N ALA A 9 -22.35 -5.12 21.61
CA ALA A 9 -22.07 -6.05 20.53
C ALA A 9 -21.31 -5.40 19.36
N PHE A 10 -21.69 -4.18 18.97
CA PHE A 10 -20.97 -3.42 17.94
C PHE A 10 -19.55 -3.03 18.38
N ALA A 11 -19.36 -2.59 19.63
CA ALA A 11 -18.05 -2.20 20.14
C ALA A 11 -17.04 -3.36 20.18
N VAL A 12 -17.51 -4.57 20.49
CA VAL A 12 -16.68 -5.78 20.50
C VAL A 12 -16.17 -6.13 19.10
N CYS A 13 -17.00 -6.00 18.07
CA CYS A 13 -16.59 -6.27 16.68
C CYS A 13 -15.47 -5.33 16.19
N PHE A 14 -15.47 -4.05 16.58
CA PHE A 14 -14.44 -3.09 16.17
C PHE A 14 -13.13 -3.19 16.98
N ALA A 15 -13.17 -3.73 18.20
CA ALA A 15 -11.98 -3.88 19.03
C ALA A 15 -11.11 -5.07 18.60
N PHE A 16 -11.74 -6.18 18.19
CA PHE A 16 -11.02 -7.39 17.77
C PHE A 16 -10.23 -7.22 16.48
N ASP A 17 -10.74 -6.42 15.54
CA ASP A 17 -10.08 -6.18 14.25
C ASP A 17 -8.74 -5.45 14.43
N LYS A 18 -8.72 -4.41 15.26
CA LYS A 18 -7.50 -3.63 15.56
C LYS A 18 -6.42 -4.45 16.25
N GLU A 19 -6.80 -5.28 17.22
CA GLU A 19 -5.83 -6.09 17.96
C GLU A 19 -5.22 -7.20 17.10
N SER A 20 -6.01 -7.80 16.21
CA SER A 20 -5.53 -8.78 15.22
C SER A 20 -4.56 -8.12 14.23
N MET A 21 -4.92 -6.96 13.66
CA MET A 21 -4.02 -6.24 12.76
C MET A 21 -2.70 -5.84 13.44
N LEU A 22 -2.75 -5.38 14.69
CA LEU A 22 -1.55 -5.02 15.46
C LEU A 22 -0.71 -6.22 15.90
N LYS A 23 -1.26 -7.44 15.94
CA LYS A 23 -0.51 -8.66 16.23
C LYS A 23 0.18 -9.21 14.98
N HIS A 24 -0.48 -9.13 13.83
CA HIS A 24 0.04 -9.71 12.58
C HIS A 24 0.86 -8.74 11.72
N ASN A 25 0.66 -7.42 11.80
CA ASN A 25 1.44 -6.41 11.07
C ASN A 25 2.55 -5.74 11.89
N LYS A 26 2.72 -6.14 13.15
CA LYS A 26 3.81 -5.61 13.97
C LYS A 26 5.11 -6.25 13.54
N ILE A 27 5.92 -5.46 12.84
CA ILE A 27 7.34 -5.73 12.65
C ILE A 27 7.91 -6.16 14.00
N GLY A 28 8.38 -7.40 14.06
CA GLY A 28 8.90 -8.01 15.28
C GLY A 28 9.98 -7.11 15.89
N LYS A 29 9.94 -6.92 17.21
CA LYS A 29 10.98 -6.21 17.97
C LYS A 29 12.28 -7.03 18.10
N GLU A 30 12.47 -8.04 17.26
CA GLU A 30 13.72 -8.78 17.25
C GLU A 30 14.76 -7.89 16.57
N PRO A 31 15.92 -7.64 17.20
CA PRO A 31 16.99 -6.94 16.53
C PRO A 31 17.35 -7.75 15.30
N VAL A 32 17.23 -7.14 14.12
CA VAL A 32 17.72 -7.68 12.85
C VAL A 32 19.25 -7.71 12.93
N GLY A 33 19.77 -8.67 13.68
CA GLY A 33 21.18 -8.93 13.88
C GLY A 33 21.48 -10.30 13.33
N ALA A 34 22.35 -10.33 12.31
CA ALA A 34 22.94 -11.51 11.68
C ALA A 34 22.23 -12.11 10.45
N ALA A 35 21.82 -11.27 9.49
CA ALA A 35 21.88 -11.66 8.07
C ALA A 35 23.05 -10.90 7.42
N PRO A 36 24.02 -11.58 6.78
CA PRO A 36 25.10 -10.91 6.06
C PRO A 36 24.48 -10.13 4.90
N GLU A 37 24.65 -8.80 4.91
CA GLU A 37 24.22 -7.89 3.83
C GLU A 37 22.73 -7.92 3.46
N ALA A 38 21.84 -8.01 4.45
CA ALA A 38 20.45 -7.61 4.21
C ALA A 38 20.42 -6.09 3.94
N LEU A 39 20.28 -5.72 2.67
CA LEU A 39 20.03 -4.34 2.25
C LEU A 39 18.92 -3.76 3.13
N SER A 40 19.14 -2.57 3.68
CA SER A 40 18.11 -1.96 4.50
C SER A 40 16.86 -1.73 3.64
N THR A 41 15.67 -1.69 4.26
CA THR A 41 14.44 -1.33 3.54
C THR A 41 14.58 0.01 2.80
N CYS A 42 15.42 0.91 3.32
CA CYS A 42 15.76 2.16 2.64
C CYS A 42 16.51 1.91 1.33
N ASP A 43 17.54 1.05 1.34
CA ASP A 43 18.34 0.74 0.16
C ASP A 43 17.52 0.01 -0.91
N GLU A 44 16.66 -0.92 -0.49
CA GLU A 44 15.75 -1.63 -1.39
C GLU A 44 14.76 -0.67 -2.06
N CYS A 45 14.12 0.20 -1.27
CA CYS A 45 13.20 1.22 -1.78
C CYS A 45 13.90 2.14 -2.79
N GLN A 46 15.10 2.62 -2.47
CA GLN A 46 15.87 3.48 -3.35
C GLN A 46 16.23 2.79 -4.67
N SER A 47 16.61 1.51 -4.60
CA SER A 47 16.90 0.69 -5.79
C SER A 47 15.68 0.54 -6.69
N LEU A 48 14.51 0.25 -6.11
CA LEU A 48 13.25 0.13 -6.86
C LEU A 48 12.85 1.46 -7.51
N VAL A 49 12.86 2.56 -6.75
CA VAL A 49 12.53 3.90 -7.27
C VAL A 49 13.47 4.29 -8.41
N LYS A 50 14.77 4.00 -8.30
CA LYS A 50 15.74 4.26 -9.37
C LYS A 50 15.39 3.49 -10.64
N ARG A 51 15.06 2.20 -10.53
CA ARG A 51 14.65 1.36 -11.67
C ARG A 51 13.37 1.89 -12.34
N PHE A 52 12.38 2.31 -11.55
CA PHE A 52 11.16 2.93 -12.08
C PHE A 52 11.45 4.26 -12.79
N SER A 53 12.29 5.12 -12.20
CA SER A 53 12.69 6.39 -12.81
C SER A 53 13.44 6.20 -14.12
N GLU A 54 14.32 5.20 -14.21
CA GLU A 54 15.02 4.86 -15.45
C GLU A 54 14.06 4.27 -16.50
N ALA A 55 13.17 3.36 -16.10
CA ALA A 55 12.18 2.79 -17.01
C ALA A 55 11.17 3.83 -17.53
N ALA A 56 10.80 4.83 -16.71
CA ALA A 56 9.90 5.90 -17.11
C ALA A 56 10.46 6.82 -18.22
N LYS A 57 11.79 6.79 -18.45
CA LYS A 57 12.41 7.51 -19.59
C LYS A 57 12.15 6.83 -20.93
N ASP A 58 11.76 5.55 -20.92
CA ASP A 58 11.38 4.82 -22.12
C ASP A 58 9.88 5.03 -22.40
N PRO A 59 9.51 5.70 -23.50
CA PRO A 59 8.12 6.00 -23.80
C PRO A 59 7.25 4.75 -23.98
N SER A 60 7.84 3.62 -24.39
CA SER A 60 7.09 2.36 -24.56
C SER A 60 6.68 1.78 -23.20
N LYS A 61 7.61 1.75 -22.24
CA LYS A 61 7.35 1.29 -20.87
C LYS A 61 6.41 2.23 -20.12
N LEU A 62 6.55 3.53 -20.35
CA LEU A 62 5.65 4.53 -19.77
C LEU A 62 4.22 4.36 -20.30
N ALA A 63 4.04 4.04 -21.59
CA ALA A 63 2.74 3.78 -22.17
C ALA A 63 2.06 2.52 -21.56
N GLU A 64 2.82 1.44 -21.38
CA GLU A 64 2.34 0.23 -20.72
C GLU A 64 1.93 0.50 -19.26
N LEU A 65 2.76 1.25 -18.52
CA LEU A 65 2.44 1.67 -17.15
C LEU A 65 1.15 2.50 -17.11
N LYS A 66 0.98 3.47 -18.01
CA LYS A 66 -0.25 4.29 -18.10
C LYS A 66 -1.47 3.42 -18.38
N MET A 67 -1.35 2.39 -19.21
CA MET A 67 -2.45 1.46 -19.47
C MET A 67 -2.88 0.74 -18.19
N LEU A 68 -1.92 0.19 -17.43
CA LEU A 68 -2.19 -0.49 -16.16
C LEU A 68 -2.81 0.46 -15.12
N LEU A 69 -2.25 1.67 -14.97
CA LEU A 69 -2.77 2.67 -14.04
C LEU A 69 -4.19 3.11 -14.39
N ASN A 70 -4.52 3.24 -15.68
CA ASN A 70 -5.87 3.57 -16.12
C ASN A 70 -6.91 2.50 -15.74
N VAL A 71 -6.52 1.21 -15.73
CA VAL A 71 -7.39 0.13 -15.23
C VAL A 71 -7.63 0.33 -13.73
N LEU A 72 -6.58 0.59 -12.97
CA LEU A 72 -6.68 0.80 -11.52
C LEU A 72 -7.46 2.06 -11.14
N CYS A 73 -7.51 3.08 -12.00
CA CYS A 73 -8.33 4.26 -11.76
C CYS A 73 -9.82 3.94 -11.60
N HIS A 74 -10.32 2.83 -12.15
CA HIS A 74 -11.71 2.41 -11.97
C HIS A 74 -12.03 1.93 -10.56
N GLU A 75 -11.03 1.50 -9.81
CA GLU A 75 -11.18 1.00 -8.44
C GLU A 75 -11.19 2.13 -7.40
N THR A 76 -10.99 3.37 -7.82
CA THR A 76 -10.99 4.54 -6.94
C THR A 76 -12.31 5.30 -7.00
N SER A 77 -12.61 6.07 -5.96
CA SER A 77 -13.77 6.97 -5.94
C SER A 77 -13.58 8.24 -6.79
N TYR A 78 -12.40 8.43 -7.39
CA TYR A 78 -11.98 9.63 -8.13
C TYR A 78 -11.47 9.26 -9.53
N VAL A 79 -12.27 8.48 -10.25
CA VAL A 79 -11.89 7.85 -11.52
C VAL A 79 -11.43 8.89 -12.55
N ASP A 80 -12.17 9.99 -12.68
CA ASP A 80 -11.90 11.00 -13.71
C ASP A 80 -10.64 11.81 -13.39
N GLU A 81 -10.44 12.19 -12.13
CA GLU A 81 -9.23 12.87 -11.67
C GLU A 81 -8.00 11.97 -11.83
N CYS A 82 -8.14 10.68 -11.51
CA CYS A 82 -7.08 9.68 -11.68
C CYS A 82 -6.68 9.56 -13.15
N ARG A 83 -7.65 9.44 -14.07
CA ARG A 83 -7.37 9.37 -15.51
C ARG A 83 -6.67 10.62 -16.04
N VAL A 84 -7.11 11.80 -15.60
CA VAL A 84 -6.46 13.07 -15.97
C VAL A 84 -5.02 13.09 -15.46
N PHE A 85 -4.77 12.66 -14.22
CA PHE A 85 -3.42 12.56 -13.68
C PHE A 85 -2.55 11.58 -14.47
N VAL A 86 -3.04 10.37 -14.73
CA VAL A 86 -2.31 9.32 -15.48
C VAL A 86 -1.98 9.76 -16.90
N SER A 87 -2.86 10.54 -17.54
CA SER A 87 -2.59 11.05 -18.89
C SER A 87 -1.39 12.01 -18.95
N ARG A 88 -1.10 12.72 -17.86
CA ARG A 88 -0.05 13.75 -17.75
C ARG A 88 1.31 13.25 -17.26
N LEU A 89 1.41 11.98 -16.87
CA LEU A 89 2.67 11.30 -16.55
C LEU A 89 3.64 11.26 -17.73
#